data_AF-A0A8X6VE36-F1
#
_entry.id   AF-A0A8X6VE36-F1
#
_cell.length_a   1.000
_cell.length_b   1.000
_cell.length_c   1.000
_cell.angle_alpha   90.00
_cell.angle_beta   90.00
_cell.angle_gamma   90.00
#
_symmetry.space_group_name_H-M   'P 1'
#
loop_
_entity.id
_entity.type
_entity.pdbx_description
1 polymer ?
#
loop_
_entity_poly.entity_id
_entity_poly.type
_entity_poly.pdbx_seq_one_letter_code
_entity_poly.pdbx_strand_id
1 'polypeptide(L)'
;MLDFIDKHAPDLLLLQETHLRPENSFSIPNYICYRNNRTNSARGWGGTAILIKRNISHFHVPYPTLLTGVEATLVELTRTDQEPFLVVSIYVPPNPNYRNLGADLDALFQIFNTAMVAGDYNAKQTSWSCVSSDPRGNYLLKYITNIKLDLTAPPTPTHYGIDSASTLDYALIKNLNWPCTADSLAELSSDHNPIRFYFPRTPKFVIPLPQLNTIWSIFTKILANPDNFDLPIANSTQEIDSQVSNLTIEILNAHTSASRPFYHSEQPYVQGELKELIKDRNKAKNTWQQTRHPQHKTELNRLQNIFKRKIYHYRQQAW
;
A
#
# COMPACT_ATOMS: atom_id res chain seq x y z
N MET A 1 -2.83 10.25 -7.83
CA MET A 1 -2.81 9.33 -6.69
C MET A 1 -3.88 9.72 -5.68
N LEU A 2 -3.89 10.95 -5.14
CA LEU A 2 -4.94 11.39 -4.19
C LEU A 2 -6.39 11.20 -4.72
N ASP A 3 -6.73 11.77 -5.88
CA ASP A 3 -8.05 11.56 -6.50
C ASP A 3 -8.40 10.07 -6.76
N PHE A 4 -7.39 9.26 -7.09
CA PHE A 4 -7.57 7.81 -7.27
C PHE A 4 -7.91 7.13 -5.93
N ILE A 5 -7.22 7.52 -4.86
CA ILE A 5 -7.48 7.01 -3.50
C ILE A 5 -8.85 7.46 -3.02
N ASP A 6 -9.25 8.71 -3.26
CA ASP A 6 -10.58 9.22 -2.91
C ASP A 6 -11.68 8.48 -3.67
N LYS A 7 -11.47 8.21 -4.96
CA LYS A 7 -12.44 7.50 -5.81
C LYS A 7 -12.61 6.03 -5.44
N HIS A 8 -11.50 5.32 -5.24
CA HIS A 8 -11.52 3.86 -5.07
C HIS A 8 -11.45 3.41 -3.61
N ALA A 9 -11.10 4.30 -2.70
CA ALA A 9 -10.95 4.07 -1.26
C ALA A 9 -10.25 2.73 -0.91
N PRO A 10 -9.09 2.40 -1.53
CA PRO A 10 -8.47 1.09 -1.39
C PRO A 10 -7.99 0.84 0.04
N ASP A 11 -8.18 -0.37 0.56
CA ASP A 11 -7.70 -0.72 1.90
C ASP A 11 -6.17 -0.76 1.99
N LEU A 12 -5.55 -1.29 0.94
CA LEU A 12 -4.11 -1.34 0.73
C LEU A 12 -3.77 -0.82 -0.67
N LEU A 13 -2.65 -0.09 -0.79
CA LEU A 13 -2.00 0.18 -2.08
C LEU A 13 -0.58 -0.41 -2.07
N LEU A 14 -0.31 -1.25 -3.06
CA LEU A 14 1.01 -1.83 -3.28
C LEU A 14 1.66 -1.05 -4.43
N LEU A 15 2.73 -0.31 -4.12
CA LEU A 15 3.42 0.55 -5.07
C LEU A 15 4.78 -0.04 -5.45
N GLN A 16 5.09 0.04 -6.74
CA GLN A 16 6.37 -0.30 -7.35
C GLN A 16 6.95 0.96 -7.99
N GLU A 17 8.27 0.99 -8.17
CA GLU A 17 8.99 2.14 -8.75
C GLU A 17 8.58 3.48 -8.13
N THR A 18 8.61 3.56 -6.80
CA THR A 18 8.19 4.76 -6.08
C THR A 18 9.09 5.97 -6.38
N HIS A 19 10.34 5.71 -6.76
CA HIS A 19 11.39 6.70 -6.99
C HIS A 19 11.65 7.64 -5.79
N LEU A 20 11.24 7.21 -4.59
CA LEU A 20 11.40 8.00 -3.37
C LEU A 20 12.81 7.82 -2.83
N ARG A 21 13.43 8.94 -2.47
CA ARG A 21 14.70 8.91 -1.73
C ARG A 21 14.44 8.84 -0.23
N PRO A 22 15.38 8.30 0.57
CA PRO A 22 15.26 8.24 2.03
C PRO A 22 14.92 9.60 2.67
N GLU A 23 15.49 10.68 2.15
CA GLU A 23 15.32 12.06 2.63
C GLU A 23 13.94 12.67 2.28
N ASN A 24 13.23 12.14 1.28
CA ASN A 24 11.92 12.67 0.90
C ASN A 24 10.85 12.12 1.83
N SER A 25 10.12 13.00 2.51
CA SER A 25 8.89 12.61 3.20
C SER A 25 7.80 12.26 2.18
N PHE A 26 7.05 11.20 2.46
CA PHE A 26 5.90 10.79 1.68
C PHE A 26 4.83 10.30 2.65
N SER A 27 3.69 10.98 2.66
CA SER A 27 2.55 10.64 3.50
C SER A 27 1.26 10.85 2.71
N ILE A 28 0.29 9.99 2.99
CA ILE A 28 -1.08 10.13 2.49
C ILE A 28 -1.99 10.11 3.73
N PRO A 29 -2.91 11.10 3.88
CA PRO A 29 -3.86 11.11 4.98
C PRO A 29 -4.60 9.77 5.10
N ASN A 30 -4.83 9.31 6.33
CA ASN A 30 -5.50 8.05 6.67
C ASN A 30 -4.75 6.75 6.30
N TYR A 31 -3.55 6.84 5.71
CA TYR A 31 -2.70 5.68 5.46
C TYR A 31 -1.43 5.72 6.31
N ILE A 32 -0.92 4.53 6.65
CA ILE A 32 0.44 4.30 7.10
C ILE A 32 1.24 3.84 5.89
N CYS A 33 2.43 4.40 5.68
CA CYS A 33 3.30 4.07 4.56
C CYS A 33 4.52 3.30 5.06
N TYR A 34 4.67 2.07 4.60
CA TYR A 34 5.92 1.31 4.67
C TYR A 34 6.59 1.37 3.31
N ARG A 35 7.92 1.51 3.28
CA ARG A 35 8.65 1.60 2.02
C ARG A 35 10.04 1.04 2.15
N ASN A 36 10.52 0.51 1.05
CA ASN A 36 11.90 0.11 0.86
C ASN A 36 12.49 0.92 -0.29
N ASN A 37 13.40 1.85 0.03
CA ASN A 37 14.00 2.77 -0.94
C ASN A 37 15.31 2.20 -1.47
N ARG A 38 15.57 2.33 -2.77
CA ARG A 38 16.88 1.96 -3.34
C ARG A 38 17.93 3.00 -2.97
N THR A 39 18.86 2.64 -2.10
CA THR A 39 19.92 3.53 -1.59
C THR A 39 21.06 3.77 -2.58
N ASN A 40 21.33 2.83 -3.50
CA ASN A 40 22.49 2.86 -4.41
C ASN A 40 22.24 3.57 -5.76
N SER A 41 21.21 4.41 -5.88
CA SER A 41 20.93 5.12 -7.13
C SER A 41 20.99 6.63 -6.92
N ALA A 42 21.94 7.30 -7.59
CA ALA A 42 22.11 8.76 -7.54
C ALA A 42 20.84 9.54 -7.97
N ARG A 43 19.89 8.86 -8.62
CA ARG A 43 18.64 9.42 -9.10
C ARG A 43 17.40 8.96 -8.31
N GLY A 44 17.52 8.05 -7.33
CA GLY A 44 16.37 7.47 -6.61
C GLY A 44 15.49 6.60 -7.51
N TRP A 45 16.05 5.59 -8.18
CA TRP A 45 15.35 4.72 -9.12
C TRP A 45 14.89 3.43 -8.42
N GLY A 46 13.72 2.91 -8.79
CA GLY A 46 13.12 1.76 -8.10
C GLY A 46 12.46 2.16 -6.78
N GLY A 47 12.47 1.23 -5.84
CA GLY A 47 11.82 1.31 -4.53
C GLY A 47 10.37 0.82 -4.57
N THR A 48 9.97 0.15 -3.50
CA THR A 48 8.59 -0.34 -3.31
C THR A 48 7.99 0.30 -2.08
N ALA A 49 6.66 0.34 -2.00
CA ALA A 49 5.93 0.77 -0.81
C ALA A 49 4.61 0.04 -0.66
N ILE A 50 4.13 -0.03 0.57
CA ILE A 50 2.75 -0.40 0.92
C ILE A 50 2.14 0.76 1.71
N LEU A 51 1.02 1.27 1.21
CA LEU A 51 0.13 2.14 1.97
C LEU A 51 -1.02 1.32 2.50
N ILE A 52 -1.30 1.39 3.80
CA ILE A 52 -2.39 0.65 4.44
C ILE A 52 -3.24 1.60 5.28
N LYS A 53 -4.57 1.47 5.18
CA LYS A 53 -5.46 2.31 6.00
C LYS A 53 -5.14 2.14 7.48
N ARG A 54 -5.14 3.25 8.22
CA ARG A 54 -4.83 3.30 9.66
C ARG A 54 -5.74 2.45 10.54
N ASN A 55 -6.95 2.14 10.07
CA ASN A 55 -7.94 1.34 10.80
C ASN A 55 -7.83 -0.17 10.54
N ILE A 56 -6.80 -0.63 9.84
CA ILE A 56 -6.50 -2.04 9.63
C ILE A 56 -5.34 -2.39 10.56
N SER A 57 -5.46 -3.44 11.38
CA SER A 57 -4.32 -3.91 12.20
C SER A 57 -3.28 -4.64 11.37
N HIS A 58 -2.02 -4.24 11.54
CA HIS A 58 -0.90 -4.76 10.76
C HIS A 58 0.44 -4.50 11.46
N PHE A 59 1.47 -5.23 11.03
CA PHE A 59 2.85 -5.02 11.45
C PHE A 59 3.77 -4.88 10.25
N HIS A 60 4.79 -4.03 10.38
CA HIS A 60 5.86 -3.96 9.39
C HIS A 60 6.74 -5.19 9.52
N VAL A 61 6.94 -5.91 8.42
CA VAL A 61 7.89 -7.02 8.37
C VAL A 61 9.21 -6.48 7.82
N PRO A 62 10.33 -6.58 8.56
CA PRO A 62 11.63 -6.13 8.06
C PRO A 62 11.99 -6.79 6.73
N TYR A 63 12.68 -6.03 5.88
CA TYR A 63 13.13 -6.53 4.58
C TYR A 63 14.04 -7.76 4.73
N PRO A 64 13.75 -8.90 4.10
CA PRO A 64 14.62 -10.07 4.19
C PRO A 64 15.96 -9.79 3.50
N THR A 65 17.06 -9.96 4.24
CA THR A 65 18.43 -9.74 3.74
C THR A 65 18.85 -10.67 2.60
N LEU A 66 18.11 -11.77 2.42
CA LEU A 66 18.35 -12.79 1.39
C LEU A 66 17.88 -12.40 -0.02
N LEU A 67 17.08 -11.33 -0.15
CA LEU A 67 16.55 -10.92 -1.45
C LEU A 67 17.63 -10.23 -2.29
N THR A 68 17.89 -10.77 -3.49
CA THR A 68 19.01 -10.32 -4.34
C THR A 68 18.60 -9.89 -5.74
N GLY A 69 17.49 -10.42 -6.28
CA GLY A 69 17.02 -10.18 -7.64
C GLY A 69 15.75 -9.34 -7.71
N VAL A 70 15.14 -8.99 -6.58
CA VAL A 70 13.86 -8.27 -6.50
C VAL A 70 13.92 -7.14 -5.50
N GLU A 71 12.96 -6.22 -5.61
CA GLU A 71 12.64 -5.27 -4.56
C GLU A 71 11.29 -5.62 -3.95
N ALA A 72 11.17 -5.48 -2.64
CA ALA A 72 9.96 -5.80 -1.92
C ALA A 72 9.73 -4.90 -0.71
N THR A 73 8.46 -4.68 -0.39
CA THR A 73 7.98 -4.12 0.88
C THR A 73 6.94 -5.08 1.44
N LEU A 74 7.05 -5.40 2.72
CA LEU A 74 6.32 -6.48 3.36
C LEU A 74 5.52 -5.95 4.56
N VAL A 75 4.27 -6.38 4.66
CA VAL A 75 3.38 -6.09 5.79
C VAL A 75 2.66 -7.37 6.20
N GLU A 76 2.63 -7.65 7.50
CA GLU A 76 1.78 -8.66 8.09
C GLU A 76 0.39 -8.07 8.33
N LEU A 77 -0.66 -8.74 7.86
CA LEU A 77 -2.04 -8.42 8.18
C LEU A 77 -2.56 -9.33 9.30
N THR A 78 -2.88 -8.73 10.44
CA THR A 78 -3.40 -9.44 11.62
C THR A 78 -4.91 -9.57 11.55
N ARG A 79 -5.43 -10.75 11.91
CA ARG A 79 -6.84 -11.09 11.82
C ARG A 79 -7.37 -11.54 13.17
N THR A 80 -8.66 -11.33 13.41
CA THR A 80 -9.31 -11.78 14.65
C THR A 80 -9.71 -13.26 14.60
N ASP A 81 -9.85 -13.83 13.40
CA ASP A 81 -10.52 -15.11 13.17
C ASP A 81 -9.66 -16.21 12.53
N GLN A 82 -8.45 -15.88 12.06
CA GLN A 82 -7.51 -16.82 11.45
C GLN A 82 -6.07 -16.34 11.66
N GLU A 83 -5.11 -17.18 11.29
CA GLU A 83 -3.70 -16.83 11.26
C GLU A 83 -3.44 -15.55 10.43
N PRO A 84 -2.47 -14.73 10.84
CA PRO A 84 -2.03 -13.58 10.07
C PRO A 84 -1.49 -14.04 8.71
N PHE A 85 -1.53 -13.13 7.74
CA PHE A 85 -0.98 -13.41 6.42
C PHE A 85 -0.12 -12.26 5.92
N LEU A 86 0.84 -12.62 5.07
CA LEU A 86 1.79 -11.69 4.50
C LEU A 86 1.22 -11.03 3.24
N VAL A 87 1.37 -9.71 3.13
CA VAL A 87 1.17 -8.96 1.89
C VAL A 87 2.49 -8.35 1.48
N VAL A 88 2.87 -8.56 0.22
CA VAL A 88 4.14 -8.06 -0.33
C VAL A 88 3.86 -7.26 -1.60
N SER A 89 4.37 -6.03 -1.65
CA SER A 89 4.54 -5.27 -2.88
C SER A 89 5.88 -5.66 -3.50
N ILE A 90 5.88 -6.36 -4.63
CA ILE A 90 7.09 -6.82 -5.31
C ILE A 90 7.35 -6.02 -6.60
N TYR A 91 8.62 -5.76 -6.89
CA TYR A 91 9.09 -5.31 -8.19
C TYR A 91 10.25 -6.20 -8.63
N VAL A 92 10.08 -6.88 -9.76
CA VAL A 92 11.12 -7.68 -10.40
C VAL A 92 11.69 -6.85 -11.54
N PRO A 93 12.92 -6.33 -11.44
CA PRO A 93 13.53 -5.55 -12.50
C PRO A 93 13.59 -6.35 -13.82
N PRO A 94 13.51 -5.69 -14.99
CA PRO A 94 13.53 -6.37 -16.30
C PRO A 94 14.92 -6.91 -16.69
N ASN A 95 15.74 -7.38 -15.74
CA ASN A 95 17.08 -7.90 -15.95
C ASN A 95 17.06 -9.28 -16.64
N PRO A 96 17.80 -9.51 -17.74
CA PRO A 96 17.87 -10.81 -18.40
C PRO A 96 18.26 -11.97 -17.47
N ASN A 97 19.01 -11.71 -16.39
CA ASN A 97 19.31 -12.71 -15.37
C ASN A 97 18.21 -12.76 -14.29
N TYR A 98 17.29 -13.71 -14.43
CA TYR A 98 16.21 -14.00 -13.46
C TYR A 98 16.45 -15.26 -12.62
N ARG A 99 17.70 -15.75 -12.56
CA ARG A 99 18.04 -17.03 -11.89
C ARG A 99 17.71 -17.06 -10.40
N ASN A 100 17.79 -15.91 -9.74
CA ASN A 100 17.54 -15.79 -8.30
C ASN A 100 16.05 -15.64 -7.96
N LEU A 101 15.18 -15.42 -8.96
CA LEU A 101 13.76 -15.13 -8.73
C LEU A 101 13.07 -16.24 -7.93
N GLY A 102 13.36 -17.52 -8.21
CA GLY A 102 12.80 -18.63 -7.44
C GLY A 102 13.22 -18.60 -5.97
N ALA A 103 14.51 -18.34 -5.69
CA ALA A 103 15.02 -18.26 -4.33
C ALA A 103 14.47 -17.03 -3.57
N ASP A 104 14.32 -15.89 -4.26
CA ASP A 104 13.70 -14.69 -3.69
C ASP A 104 12.22 -14.94 -3.36
N LEU A 105 11.48 -15.61 -4.25
CA LEU A 105 10.08 -15.99 -4.00
C LEU A 105 9.97 -17.03 -2.86
N ASP A 106 10.87 -18.01 -2.80
CA ASP A 106 10.92 -18.96 -1.69
C ASP A 106 11.14 -18.23 -0.36
N ALA A 107 12.09 -17.29 -0.32
CA ALA A 107 12.36 -16.48 0.86
C ALA A 107 11.13 -15.68 1.32
N LEU A 108 10.30 -15.18 0.38
CA LEU A 108 9.06 -14.48 0.70
C LEU A 108 7.95 -15.43 1.18
N PHE A 109 7.74 -16.55 0.47
CA PHE A 109 6.67 -17.51 0.78
C PHE A 109 6.96 -18.41 1.98
N GLN A 110 8.19 -18.42 2.49
CA GLN A 110 8.56 -19.13 3.72
C GLN A 110 8.33 -18.32 5.00
N ILE A 111 8.13 -17.00 4.90
CA ILE A 111 7.94 -16.14 6.09
C ILE A 111 6.61 -16.46 6.80
N PHE A 112 5.54 -16.63 6.03
CA PHE A 112 4.20 -16.96 6.54
C PHE A 112 3.62 -18.17 5.79
N ASN A 113 2.73 -18.90 6.45
CA ASN A 113 2.01 -19.99 5.80
C ASN A 113 1.04 -19.49 4.72
N THR A 114 0.46 -18.29 4.93
CA THR A 114 -0.46 -17.63 4.01
C THR A 114 0.16 -16.33 3.53
N ALA A 115 0.19 -16.10 2.22
CA ALA A 115 0.82 -14.92 1.65
C ALA A 115 0.21 -14.52 0.30
N MET A 116 0.23 -13.21 0.03
CA MET A 116 -0.05 -12.61 -1.28
C MET A 116 1.13 -11.74 -1.66
N VAL A 117 1.82 -12.11 -2.74
CA VAL A 117 2.92 -11.34 -3.33
C VAL A 117 2.42 -10.75 -4.64
N ALA A 118 2.31 -9.43 -4.72
CA ALA A 118 1.71 -8.76 -5.87
C ALA A 118 2.49 -7.53 -6.31
N GLY A 119 2.52 -7.30 -7.61
CA GLY A 119 3.24 -6.19 -8.22
C GLY A 119 3.73 -6.55 -9.62
N ASP A 120 4.79 -5.88 -10.06
CA ASP A 120 5.34 -6.03 -11.41
C ASP A 120 6.39 -7.14 -11.44
N TYR A 121 6.08 -8.22 -12.15
CA TYR A 121 6.98 -9.36 -12.34
C TYR A 121 7.84 -9.26 -13.59
N ASN A 122 7.55 -8.29 -14.47
CA ASN A 122 8.17 -8.14 -15.79
C ASN A 122 8.20 -9.46 -16.59
N ALA A 123 7.22 -10.36 -16.42
CA ALA A 123 7.24 -11.70 -17.02
C ALA A 123 5.98 -11.97 -17.83
N LYS A 124 6.15 -12.33 -19.11
CA LYS A 124 5.05 -12.59 -20.03
C LYS A 124 4.74 -14.08 -20.11
N GLN A 125 3.47 -14.44 -19.95
CA GLN A 125 3.02 -15.80 -20.17
C GLN A 125 1.55 -15.85 -20.60
N THR A 126 1.24 -16.70 -21.59
CA THR A 126 -0.08 -16.87 -22.20
C THR A 126 -1.22 -17.30 -21.26
N SER A 127 -0.91 -18.03 -20.20
CA SER A 127 -1.78 -18.43 -19.09
C SER A 127 -2.28 -17.28 -18.21
N TRP A 128 -1.66 -16.09 -18.27
CA TRP A 128 -2.12 -14.91 -17.52
C TRP A 128 -2.32 -13.67 -18.41
N SER A 129 -3.01 -13.86 -19.53
CA SER A 129 -3.51 -12.78 -20.39
C SER A 129 -2.45 -12.05 -21.23
N CYS A 130 -1.27 -12.65 -21.44
CA CYS A 130 -0.33 -12.19 -22.47
C CYS A 130 -0.56 -12.88 -23.82
N VAL A 131 -0.25 -12.19 -24.92
CA VAL A 131 -0.31 -12.76 -26.28
C VAL A 131 0.82 -13.76 -26.54
N SER A 132 1.95 -13.60 -25.85
CA SER A 132 3.12 -14.47 -25.97
C SER A 132 3.75 -14.75 -24.61
N SER A 133 4.60 -15.76 -24.58
CA SER A 133 5.40 -16.11 -23.41
C SER A 133 6.86 -15.76 -23.65
N ASP A 134 7.55 -15.34 -22.59
CA ASP A 134 9.00 -15.14 -22.58
C ASP A 134 9.70 -16.18 -21.67
N PRO A 135 11.05 -16.28 -21.69
CA PRO A 135 11.77 -17.23 -20.85
C PRO A 135 11.53 -17.06 -19.35
N ARG A 136 11.31 -15.83 -18.88
CA ARG A 136 11.04 -15.52 -17.46
C ARG A 136 9.65 -16.00 -17.07
N GLY A 137 8.62 -15.74 -17.88
CA GLY A 137 7.25 -16.21 -17.66
C GLY A 137 7.14 -17.72 -17.72
N ASN A 138 7.86 -18.39 -18.63
CA ASN A 138 7.92 -19.85 -18.67
C ASN A 138 8.60 -20.44 -17.42
N TYR A 139 9.65 -19.80 -16.91
CA TYR A 139 10.26 -20.19 -15.65
C TYR A 139 9.28 -20.00 -14.48
N LEU A 140 8.62 -18.84 -14.42
CA LEU A 140 7.69 -18.52 -13.34
C LEU A 140 6.47 -19.44 -13.33
N LEU A 141 5.91 -19.80 -14.50
CA LEU A 141 4.81 -20.76 -14.58
C LEU A 141 5.20 -22.13 -14.01
N LYS A 142 6.44 -22.60 -14.30
CA LYS A 142 6.97 -23.84 -13.71
C LYS A 142 7.09 -23.73 -12.19
N TYR A 143 7.63 -22.61 -11.70
CA TYR A 143 7.74 -22.34 -10.26
C TYR A 143 6.37 -22.35 -9.57
N ILE A 144 5.40 -21.59 -10.09
CA ILE A 144 4.01 -21.52 -9.59
C ILE A 144 3.40 -22.92 -9.51
N THR A 145 3.53 -23.72 -10.58
CA THR A 145 2.98 -25.08 -10.65
C THR A 145 3.64 -26.01 -9.62
N ASN A 146 4.96 -25.94 -9.48
CA ASN A 146 5.72 -26.81 -8.57
C ASN A 146 5.41 -26.50 -7.10
N ILE A 147 5.32 -25.22 -6.75
CA ILE A 147 5.04 -24.75 -5.39
C ILE A 147 3.54 -24.76 -5.08
N LYS A 148 2.69 -24.96 -6.10
CA LYS A 148 1.22 -24.95 -6.02
C LYS A 148 0.67 -23.61 -5.52
N LEU A 149 1.17 -22.53 -6.11
CA LEU A 149 0.67 -21.18 -5.88
C LEU A 149 -0.54 -20.91 -6.77
N ASP A 150 -1.50 -20.15 -6.25
CA ASP A 150 -2.56 -19.56 -7.05
C ASP A 150 -2.05 -18.28 -7.73
N LEU A 151 -2.56 -17.98 -8.92
CA LEU A 151 -2.26 -16.75 -9.65
C LEU A 151 -3.54 -15.99 -9.92
N THR A 152 -3.56 -14.71 -9.57
CA THR A 152 -4.64 -13.78 -9.90
C THR A 152 -4.09 -12.67 -10.78
N ALA A 153 -4.56 -12.59 -12.02
CA ALA A 153 -4.18 -11.57 -12.99
C ALA A 153 -5.42 -10.99 -13.67
N PRO A 154 -5.39 -9.72 -14.11
CA PRO A 154 -6.51 -9.14 -14.81
C PRO A 154 -6.67 -9.74 -16.22
N PRO A 155 -7.90 -9.74 -16.77
CA PRO A 155 -8.18 -10.26 -18.11
C PRO A 155 -7.66 -9.34 -19.23
N THR A 156 -7.23 -8.12 -18.89
CA THR A 156 -6.75 -7.12 -19.83
C THR A 156 -5.32 -6.68 -19.48
N PRO A 157 -4.53 -6.23 -20.47
CA PRO A 157 -3.14 -5.83 -20.25
C PRO A 157 -2.98 -4.75 -19.17
N THR A 158 -1.85 -4.80 -18.49
CA THR A 158 -1.49 -3.90 -17.39
C THR A 158 -0.45 -2.89 -17.82
N HIS A 159 0.46 -3.26 -18.71
CA HIS A 159 1.47 -2.38 -19.29
C HIS A 159 1.18 -2.14 -20.78
N TYR A 160 1.23 -0.87 -21.20
CA TYR A 160 1.00 -0.45 -22.59
C TYR A 160 2.18 0.34 -23.13
N GLY A 161 3.06 -0.36 -23.86
CA GLY A 161 4.15 0.25 -24.63
C GLY A 161 3.65 0.95 -25.89
N ILE A 162 4.59 1.37 -26.74
CA ILE A 162 4.29 2.00 -28.05
C ILE A 162 3.52 0.99 -28.93
N ASP A 163 4.13 -0.17 -29.18
CA ASP A 163 3.59 -1.21 -30.06
C ASP A 163 3.28 -2.52 -29.33
N SER A 164 3.16 -2.47 -28.00
CA SER A 164 2.88 -3.66 -27.20
C SER A 164 1.89 -3.39 -26.07
N ALA A 165 1.18 -4.44 -25.68
CA ALA A 165 0.37 -4.50 -24.47
C ALA A 165 0.64 -5.86 -23.81
N SER A 166 0.90 -5.88 -22.51
CA SER A 166 1.20 -7.11 -21.77
C SER A 166 0.67 -7.05 -20.35
N THR A 167 0.32 -8.20 -19.80
CA THR A 167 -0.05 -8.36 -18.38
C THR A 167 1.19 -8.77 -17.61
N LEU A 168 1.87 -7.78 -17.03
CA LEU A 168 3.13 -7.94 -16.28
C LEU A 168 2.91 -7.85 -14.77
N ASP A 169 1.79 -7.26 -14.39
CA ASP A 169 1.40 -7.01 -13.02
C ASP A 169 0.34 -8.02 -12.61
N TYR A 170 0.55 -8.75 -11.52
CA TYR A 170 -0.38 -9.77 -11.01
C TYR A 170 -0.02 -10.17 -9.57
N ALA A 171 -0.83 -11.04 -8.97
CA ALA A 171 -0.61 -11.56 -7.62
C ALA A 171 -0.37 -13.07 -7.65
N LEU A 172 0.66 -13.50 -6.92
CA LEU A 172 0.89 -14.90 -6.54
C LEU A 172 0.42 -15.11 -5.11
N ILE A 173 -0.34 -16.17 -4.89
CA ILE A 173 -1.07 -16.40 -3.65
C ILE A 173 -0.75 -17.80 -3.12
N LYS A 174 -0.44 -17.87 -1.82
CA LYS A 174 -0.21 -19.11 -1.08
C LYS A 174 -1.27 -19.24 0.01
N ASN A 175 -2.01 -20.35 -0.01
CA ASN A 175 -2.96 -20.76 1.04
C ASN A 175 -4.02 -19.70 1.44
N LEU A 176 -4.32 -18.74 0.58
CA LEU A 176 -5.35 -17.73 0.84
C LEU A 176 -6.64 -18.12 0.11
N ASN A 177 -7.52 -18.83 0.82
CA ASN A 177 -8.76 -19.38 0.26
C ASN A 177 -9.88 -18.35 0.13
N TRP A 178 -9.56 -17.16 -0.38
CA TRP A 178 -10.53 -16.10 -0.63
C TRP A 178 -10.69 -15.87 -2.12
N PRO A 179 -11.93 -15.84 -2.62
CA PRO A 179 -12.17 -15.38 -3.98
C PRO A 179 -11.54 -14.01 -4.18
N CYS A 180 -10.74 -13.87 -5.23
CA CYS A 180 -10.09 -12.61 -5.60
C CYS A 180 -10.35 -12.37 -7.08
N THR A 181 -10.82 -11.17 -7.42
CA THR A 181 -10.92 -10.71 -8.80
C THR A 181 -9.89 -9.63 -9.06
N ALA A 182 -9.32 -9.59 -10.26
CA ALA A 182 -8.38 -8.55 -10.66
C ALA A 182 -8.87 -7.79 -11.90
N ASP A 183 -8.83 -6.46 -11.82
CA ASP A 183 -9.16 -5.56 -12.93
C ASP A 183 -8.00 -4.61 -13.21
N SER A 184 -7.59 -4.47 -14.48
CA SER A 184 -6.66 -3.43 -14.94
C SER A 184 -7.44 -2.15 -15.18
N LEU A 185 -7.07 -1.07 -14.48
CA LEU A 185 -7.78 0.21 -14.57
C LEU A 185 -7.00 1.19 -15.44
N ALA A 186 -7.62 1.70 -16.51
CA ALA A 186 -7.06 2.71 -17.41
C ALA A 186 -6.98 4.12 -16.78
N GLU A 187 -6.37 4.20 -15.59
CA GLU A 187 -6.25 5.39 -14.76
C GLU A 187 -4.78 5.70 -14.46
N LEU A 188 -4.53 6.80 -13.76
CA LEU A 188 -3.19 7.35 -13.50
C LEU A 188 -2.41 7.70 -14.78
N SER A 189 -1.22 8.28 -14.60
CA SER A 189 -0.38 8.77 -15.71
C SER A 189 0.73 7.82 -16.14
N SER A 190 0.89 6.68 -15.45
CA SER A 190 1.88 5.65 -15.82
C SER A 190 1.48 4.93 -17.12
N ASP A 191 2.46 4.36 -17.80
CA ASP A 191 2.29 3.36 -18.86
C ASP A 191 1.79 2.01 -18.32
N HIS A 192 2.02 1.75 -17.03
CA HIS A 192 1.28 0.75 -16.26
C HIS A 192 -0.11 1.28 -15.83
N ASN A 193 -1.08 0.38 -15.85
CA ASN A 193 -2.39 0.55 -15.27
C ASN A 193 -2.37 0.00 -13.84
N PRO A 194 -2.93 0.71 -12.85
CA PRO A 194 -3.15 0.12 -11.54
C PRO A 194 -4.08 -1.10 -11.64
N ILE A 195 -3.77 -2.14 -10.87
CA ILE A 195 -4.64 -3.31 -10.72
C ILE A 195 -5.45 -3.16 -9.45
N ARG A 196 -6.76 -3.40 -9.57
CA ARG A 196 -7.63 -3.60 -8.42
C ARG A 196 -7.79 -5.09 -8.15
N PHE A 197 -7.15 -5.58 -7.09
CA PHE A 197 -7.49 -6.87 -6.48
C PHE A 197 -8.66 -6.66 -5.52
N TYR A 198 -9.78 -7.30 -5.79
CA TYR A 198 -10.99 -7.19 -4.98
C TYR A 198 -11.32 -8.51 -4.30
N PHE A 199 -11.39 -8.46 -2.98
CA PHE A 199 -11.81 -9.57 -2.13
C PHE A 199 -13.23 -9.25 -1.63
N PRO A 200 -14.26 -10.00 -2.07
CA PRO A 200 -15.66 -9.70 -1.74
C PRO A 200 -15.97 -9.93 -0.25
N ARG A 201 -15.14 -10.70 0.44
CA ARG A 201 -15.20 -10.85 1.89
C ARG A 201 -14.07 -10.04 2.51
N THR A 202 -14.42 -8.95 3.18
CA THR A 202 -13.49 -8.19 4.00
C THR A 202 -13.05 -9.04 5.19
N PRO A 203 -11.74 -9.17 5.43
CA PRO A 203 -11.25 -9.84 6.62
C PRO A 203 -11.73 -9.10 7.86
N LYS A 204 -12.06 -9.82 8.93
CA LYS A 204 -12.24 -9.19 10.24
C LYS A 204 -10.85 -8.86 10.79
N PHE A 205 -10.38 -7.68 10.44
CA PHE A 205 -9.15 -7.14 11.01
C PHE A 205 -9.40 -6.74 12.46
N VAL A 206 -8.37 -6.89 13.30
CA VAL A 206 -8.40 -6.25 14.62
C VAL A 206 -8.55 -4.75 14.37
N ILE A 207 -9.55 -4.12 14.99
CA ILE A 207 -9.72 -2.67 14.90
C ILE A 207 -8.62 -2.07 15.77
N PRO A 208 -7.63 -1.36 15.20
CA PRO A 208 -6.64 -0.69 16.01
C PRO A 208 -7.34 0.39 16.85
N LEU A 209 -6.91 0.56 18.09
CA LEU A 209 -7.43 1.62 18.94
C LEU A 209 -7.27 2.96 18.22
N PRO A 210 -8.29 3.83 18.25
CA PRO A 210 -8.20 5.13 17.60
C PRO A 210 -7.00 5.88 18.15
N GLN A 211 -6.21 6.48 17.25
CA GLN A 211 -5.13 7.35 17.68
C GLN A 211 -5.75 8.51 18.47
N LEU A 212 -5.33 8.67 19.72
CA LEU A 212 -5.84 9.70 20.60
C LEU A 212 -4.97 10.95 20.49
N ASN A 213 -5.61 12.12 20.51
CA ASN A 213 -4.96 13.38 20.74
C ASN A 213 -5.29 13.86 22.16
N THR A 214 -4.31 13.78 23.06
CA THR A 214 -4.45 14.21 24.45
C THR A 214 -4.23 15.71 24.54
N ILE A 215 -5.23 16.42 25.07
CA ILE A 215 -5.13 17.86 25.36
C ILE A 215 -4.39 18.00 26.69
N TRP A 216 -3.07 18.14 26.64
CA TRP A 216 -2.20 18.16 27.83
C TRP A 216 -2.62 19.19 28.88
N SER A 217 -3.13 20.36 28.48
CA SER A 217 -3.63 21.36 29.44
C SER A 217 -4.84 20.86 30.26
N ILE A 218 -5.74 20.07 29.66
CA ILE A 218 -6.87 19.46 30.37
C ILE A 218 -6.38 18.30 31.23
N PHE A 219 -5.49 17.45 30.69
CA PHE A 219 -4.88 16.35 31.45
C PHE A 219 -4.19 16.85 32.72
N THR A 220 -3.34 17.87 32.59
CA THR A 220 -2.66 18.50 33.72
C THR A 220 -3.67 19.12 34.69
N LYS A 221 -4.73 19.77 34.21
CA LYS A 221 -5.77 20.35 35.09
C LYS A 221 -6.52 19.28 35.89
N ILE A 222 -6.81 18.12 35.30
CA ILE A 222 -7.49 17.01 35.99
C ILE A 222 -6.59 16.43 37.09
N LEU A 223 -5.31 16.20 36.80
CA LEU A 223 -4.36 15.66 37.79
C LEU A 223 -3.90 16.67 38.84
N ALA A 224 -3.92 17.96 38.51
CA ALA A 224 -3.57 19.03 39.46
C ALA A 224 -4.67 19.32 40.48
N ASN A 225 -5.70 18.46 40.60
CA ASN A 225 -6.76 18.64 41.59
C ASN A 225 -6.16 18.52 43.01
N PRO A 226 -6.33 19.53 43.89
CA PRO A 226 -5.70 19.56 45.21
C PRO A 226 -6.05 18.35 46.10
N ASP A 227 -7.23 17.74 45.89
CA ASP A 227 -7.70 16.57 46.64
C ASP A 227 -6.87 15.29 46.37
N ASN A 228 -6.03 15.26 45.33
CA ASN A 228 -5.23 14.09 44.94
C ASN A 228 -3.78 14.09 45.49
N PHE A 229 -3.37 15.11 46.26
CA PHE A 229 -1.96 15.28 46.66
C PHE A 229 -1.60 14.77 48.05
N ASP A 230 -2.57 14.43 48.90
CA ASP A 230 -2.31 13.78 50.18
C ASP A 230 -2.33 12.26 49.99
N LEU A 231 -1.20 11.69 49.59
CA LEU A 231 -1.00 10.25 49.64
C LEU A 231 -0.97 9.81 51.11
N PRO A 232 -1.92 8.98 51.57
CA PRO A 232 -1.92 8.51 52.95
C PRO A 232 -0.69 7.65 53.21
N ILE A 233 -0.17 7.69 54.43
CA ILE A 233 0.96 6.85 54.83
C ILE A 233 0.54 5.38 54.74
N ALA A 234 1.20 4.60 53.88
CA ALA A 234 1.00 3.17 53.78
C ALA A 234 1.83 2.43 54.84
N ASN A 235 1.19 1.54 55.60
CA ASN A 235 1.82 0.73 56.66
C ASN A 235 1.93 -0.75 56.30
N SER A 236 1.49 -1.15 55.10
CA SER A 236 1.56 -2.52 54.60
C SER A 236 1.79 -2.56 53.09
N THR A 237 2.28 -3.71 52.59
CA THR A 237 2.43 -3.94 51.16
C THR A 237 1.08 -3.91 50.43
N GLN A 238 0.00 -4.38 51.06
CA GLN A 238 -1.35 -4.27 50.48
C GLN A 238 -1.82 -2.81 50.33
N GLU A 239 -1.50 -1.95 51.28
CA GLU A 239 -1.83 -0.52 51.19
C GLU A 239 -1.05 0.17 50.08
N ILE A 240 0.22 -0.20 49.90
CA ILE A 240 1.05 0.28 48.77
C ILE A 240 0.43 -0.14 47.43
N ASP A 241 0.09 -1.43 47.27
CA ASP A 241 -0.51 -1.94 46.03
C ASP A 241 -1.85 -1.25 45.72
N SER A 242 -2.66 -1.00 46.74
CA SER A 242 -3.93 -0.27 46.63
C SER A 242 -3.72 1.18 46.17
N GLN A 243 -2.74 1.89 46.74
CA GLN A 243 -2.40 3.25 46.35
C GLN A 243 -1.87 3.33 44.92
N VAL A 244 -1.00 2.39 44.52
CA VAL A 244 -0.49 2.30 43.13
C VAL A 244 -1.62 2.04 42.15
N SER A 245 -2.56 1.16 42.50
CA SER A 245 -3.75 0.89 41.69
C SER A 245 -4.61 2.13 41.54
N ASN A 246 -4.87 2.86 42.62
CA ASN A 246 -5.67 4.10 42.60
C ASN A 246 -5.00 5.18 41.74
N LEU A 247 -3.70 5.43 41.92
CA LEU A 247 -2.95 6.36 41.09
C LEU A 247 -2.99 5.98 39.60
N THR A 248 -2.87 4.69 39.31
CA THR A 248 -2.97 4.18 37.93
C THR A 248 -4.35 4.46 37.35
N ILE A 249 -5.42 4.22 38.11
CA ILE A 249 -6.80 4.51 37.71
C ILE A 249 -7.01 6.01 37.46
N GLU A 250 -6.49 6.87 38.33
CA GLU A 250 -6.57 8.33 38.17
C GLU A 250 -5.88 8.82 36.90
N ILE A 251 -4.66 8.33 36.63
CA ILE A 251 -3.90 8.66 35.41
C ILE A 251 -4.68 8.19 34.17
N LEU A 252 -5.21 6.98 34.18
CA LEU A 252 -5.99 6.43 33.06
C LEU A 252 -7.29 7.20 32.83
N ASN A 253 -8.00 7.59 33.89
CA ASN A 253 -9.23 8.38 33.82
C ASN A 253 -8.95 9.81 33.32
N ALA A 254 -7.88 10.44 33.80
CA ALA A 254 -7.45 11.75 33.33
C ALA A 254 -7.04 11.70 31.86
N HIS A 255 -6.28 10.68 31.46
CA HIS A 255 -5.91 10.46 30.06
C HIS A 255 -7.13 10.28 29.18
N THR A 256 -8.09 9.44 29.59
CA THR A 256 -9.32 9.18 28.83
C THR A 256 -10.17 10.44 28.68
N SER A 257 -10.33 11.21 29.75
CA SER A 257 -11.14 12.44 29.78
C SER A 257 -10.51 13.59 28.98
N ALA A 258 -9.17 13.67 28.97
CA ALA A 258 -8.43 14.69 28.24
C ALA A 258 -8.13 14.30 26.78
N SER A 259 -8.44 13.07 26.38
CA SER A 259 -8.16 12.55 25.05
C SER A 259 -9.39 12.55 24.17
N ARG A 260 -9.20 12.87 22.89
CA ARG A 260 -10.21 12.75 21.86
C ARG A 260 -9.66 11.97 20.67
N PRO A 261 -10.49 11.25 19.91
CA PRO A 261 -10.05 10.63 18.67
C PRO A 261 -9.43 11.68 17.74
N PHE A 262 -8.23 11.38 17.25
CA PHE A 262 -7.55 12.21 16.27
C PHE A 262 -8.07 11.89 14.88
N TYR A 263 -8.85 12.80 14.32
CA TYR A 263 -9.22 12.77 12.91
C TYR A 263 -8.21 13.62 12.14
N HIS A 264 -7.50 13.02 11.17
CA HIS A 264 -6.78 13.84 10.20
C HIS A 264 -7.82 14.67 9.43
N SER A 265 -7.55 15.97 9.24
CA SER A 265 -8.43 16.85 8.47
C SER A 265 -8.77 16.23 7.11
N GLU A 266 -9.98 16.50 6.64
CA GLU A 266 -10.47 16.03 5.34
C GLU A 266 -9.46 16.23 4.21
N GLN A 267 -9.47 15.26 3.30
CA GLN A 267 -8.57 15.07 2.15
C GLN A 267 -8.23 16.37 1.42
N PRO A 268 -7.08 16.44 0.71
CA PRO A 268 -6.89 17.42 -0.34
C PRO A 268 -7.87 17.10 -1.47
N TYR A 269 -9.09 17.58 -1.32
CA TYR A 269 -10.19 17.28 -2.23
C TYR A 269 -9.87 17.94 -3.57
N VAL A 270 -9.62 17.12 -4.59
CA VAL A 270 -9.36 17.58 -5.95
C VAL A 270 -10.69 18.09 -6.52
N GLN A 271 -10.95 19.40 -6.40
CA GLN A 271 -12.17 20.05 -6.90
C GLN A 271 -12.04 20.60 -8.31
N GLY A 272 -13.21 20.74 -8.95
CA GLY A 272 -13.41 21.57 -10.13
C GLY A 272 -12.68 21.06 -11.36
N GLU A 273 -12.04 21.99 -12.07
CA GLU A 273 -11.40 21.76 -13.38
C GLU A 273 -10.39 20.59 -13.36
N LEU A 274 -9.67 20.39 -12.25
CA LEU A 274 -8.66 19.33 -12.18
C LEU A 274 -9.27 17.92 -12.19
N LYS A 275 -10.47 17.77 -11.62
CA LYS A 275 -11.19 16.50 -11.61
C LYS A 275 -11.72 16.14 -13.00
N GLU A 276 -12.25 17.12 -13.72
CA GLU A 276 -12.67 16.93 -15.13
C GLU A 276 -11.45 16.60 -16.02
N LEU A 277 -10.32 17.30 -15.85
CA LEU A 277 -9.07 16.95 -16.57
C LEU A 277 -8.60 15.52 -16.30
N ILE A 278 -8.73 15.03 -15.06
CA ILE A 278 -8.39 13.63 -14.72
C ILE A 278 -9.33 12.67 -15.44
N LYS A 279 -10.64 12.95 -15.43
CA LYS A 279 -11.67 12.14 -16.07
C LYS A 279 -11.45 12.06 -17.59
N ASP A 280 -11.24 13.20 -18.24
CA ASP A 280 -10.99 13.27 -19.68
C ASP A 280 -9.71 12.54 -20.08
N ARG A 281 -8.63 12.74 -19.31
CA ARG A 281 -7.37 12.01 -19.52
C ARG A 281 -7.57 10.50 -19.39
N ASN A 282 -8.26 10.03 -18.35
CA ASN A 282 -8.50 8.60 -18.14
C ASN A 282 -9.40 8.03 -19.25
N LYS A 283 -10.40 8.79 -19.73
CA LYS A 283 -11.23 8.40 -20.88
C LYS A 283 -10.39 8.24 -22.14
N ALA A 284 -9.56 9.23 -22.48
CA ALA A 284 -8.65 9.14 -23.62
C ALA A 284 -7.64 8.00 -23.49
N LYS A 285 -7.15 7.73 -22.26
CA LYS A 285 -6.27 6.59 -21.95
C LYS A 285 -6.96 5.28 -22.28
N ASN A 286 -8.17 5.08 -21.78
CA ASN A 286 -8.97 3.89 -22.07
C ASN A 286 -9.23 3.72 -23.58
N THR A 287 -9.64 4.79 -24.27
CA THR A 287 -9.87 4.75 -25.73
C THR A 287 -8.61 4.35 -26.50
N TRP A 288 -7.44 4.93 -26.19
CA TRP A 288 -6.18 4.54 -26.84
C TRP A 288 -5.81 3.09 -26.51
N GLN A 289 -5.97 2.64 -25.26
CA GLN A 289 -5.64 1.27 -24.87
C GLN A 289 -6.50 0.23 -25.60
N GLN A 290 -7.78 0.51 -25.82
CA GLN A 290 -8.70 -0.38 -26.56
C GLN A 290 -8.44 -0.37 -28.07
N THR A 291 -8.22 0.81 -28.66
CA THR A 291 -8.16 0.97 -30.12
C THR A 291 -6.76 0.86 -30.70
N ARG A 292 -5.73 1.14 -29.88
CA ARG A 292 -4.32 1.27 -30.26
C ARG A 292 -4.07 2.26 -31.41
N HIS A 293 -5.03 3.14 -31.73
CA HIS A 293 -4.93 4.03 -32.88
C HIS A 293 -4.02 5.25 -32.61
N PRO A 294 -3.14 5.65 -33.55
CA PRO A 294 -2.21 6.77 -33.35
C PRO A 294 -2.89 8.09 -32.99
N GLN A 295 -4.05 8.41 -33.60
CA GLN A 295 -4.77 9.65 -33.27
C GLN A 295 -5.26 9.69 -31.82
N HIS A 296 -5.71 8.55 -31.28
CA HIS A 296 -6.10 8.46 -29.87
C HIS A 296 -4.88 8.57 -28.94
N LYS A 297 -3.70 8.11 -29.37
CA LYS A 297 -2.45 8.35 -28.64
C LYS A 297 -2.08 9.83 -28.62
N THR A 298 -2.23 10.52 -29.74
CA THR A 298 -1.99 11.97 -29.84
C THR A 298 -2.91 12.72 -28.88
N GLU A 299 -4.18 12.37 -28.83
CA GLU A 299 -5.15 12.99 -27.91
C GLU A 299 -4.82 12.70 -26.43
N LEU A 300 -4.49 11.45 -26.10
CA LEU A 300 -4.02 11.09 -24.76
C LEU A 300 -2.79 11.92 -24.35
N ASN A 301 -1.79 12.02 -25.23
CA ASN A 301 -0.57 12.79 -24.97
C ASN A 301 -0.90 14.28 -24.76
N ARG A 302 -1.82 14.84 -25.55
CA ARG A 302 -2.30 16.22 -25.40
C ARG A 302 -2.90 16.46 -24.01
N LEU A 303 -3.85 15.61 -23.60
CA LEU A 303 -4.51 15.72 -22.29
C LEU A 303 -3.55 15.46 -21.12
N GLN A 304 -2.62 14.51 -21.26
CA GLN A 304 -1.57 14.28 -20.25
C GLN A 304 -0.68 15.50 -20.07
N ASN A 305 -0.30 16.18 -21.16
CA ASN A 305 0.52 17.39 -21.09
C ASN A 305 -0.22 18.57 -20.47
N ILE A 306 -1.51 18.75 -20.79
CA ILE A 306 -2.37 19.76 -20.14
C ILE A 306 -2.45 19.50 -18.63
N PHE A 307 -2.72 18.25 -18.24
CA PHE A 307 -2.76 17.85 -16.83
C PHE A 307 -1.44 18.11 -16.10
N LYS A 308 -0.30 17.73 -16.69
CA LYS A 308 1.04 17.96 -16.11
C LYS A 308 1.31 19.44 -15.86
N ARG A 309 0.98 20.30 -16.84
CA ARG A 309 1.13 21.77 -16.70
C ARG A 309 0.22 22.31 -15.59
N LYS A 310 -1.05 21.90 -15.55
CA LYS A 310 -1.99 22.36 -14.52
C LYS A 310 -1.55 21.96 -13.11
N ILE A 311 -1.09 20.73 -12.92
CA ILE A 311 -0.55 20.26 -11.63
C ILE A 311 0.69 21.04 -11.22
N TYR A 312 1.60 21.33 -12.15
CA TYR A 312 2.78 22.14 -11.86
C TYR A 312 2.40 23.53 -11.33
N HIS A 313 1.46 24.22 -11.98
CA HIS A 313 0.97 25.52 -11.52
C HIS A 313 0.24 25.43 -10.17
N TYR A 314 -0.62 24.41 -9.98
CA TYR A 314 -1.33 24.21 -8.71
C TYR A 314 -0.35 24.03 -7.54
N ARG A 315 0.75 23.28 -7.76
CA ARG A 315 1.78 23.08 -6.73
C ARG A 315 2.55 24.36 -6.40
N GLN A 316 2.74 25.27 -7.35
CA GLN A 316 3.39 26.55 -7.09
C GLN A 316 2.50 27.57 -6.38
N GLN A 317 1.18 27.46 -6.50
CA GLN A 317 0.22 28.36 -5.84
C GLN A 317 -0.16 27.92 -4.43
N ALA A 318 0.03 26.63 -4.11
CA ALA A 318 -0.28 26.04 -2.81
C ALA A 318 0.87 26.18 -1.78
N TRP A 319 1.96 26.86 -2.15
CA TRP A 319 3.18 27.11 -1.37
C TRP A 319 3.48 28.61 -1.42
#